data_AF-A0AAD4G8C7-F1
#
_entry.id   AF-A0AAD4G8C7-F1
#
_cell.length_a   1.000
_cell.length_b   1.000
_cell.length_c   1.000
_cell.angle_alpha   90.00
_cell.angle_beta   90.00
_cell.angle_gamma   90.00
#
_symmetry.space_group_name_H-M   'P 1'
#
loop_
_entity.id
_entity.type
_entity.pdbx_description
1 polymer ?
#
loop_
_entity_poly.entity_id
_entity_poly.type
_entity_poly.pdbx_seq_one_letter_code
_entity_poly.pdbx_strand_id
1 'polypeptide(L)'
;MVFILKLLRTILGLTLYDMMQLSHDFEDVKAALNDRIDWSVELFRSCLTIRIDNGSYFFMCALAFLVIAENIHLHYGRLSPTELKERADQIGYATFAILFAVLDIGFVIVRVAGFVALSGSPALAVGLVFVTMSPFAILPVLTYPARLLKRRKQELTEEAKLESGTMVDGIQT
;
A
#
# COMPACT_ATOMS: atom_id res chain seq x y z
N MET A 1 -2.97 -25.33 -11.09
CA MET A 1 -3.04 -24.10 -11.90
C MET A 1 -4.03 -23.07 -11.35
N VAL A 2 -5.29 -23.45 -11.04
CA VAL A 2 -6.32 -22.53 -10.51
C VAL A 2 -5.96 -21.88 -9.16
N PHE A 3 -5.29 -22.62 -8.27
CA PHE A 3 -4.88 -22.09 -6.96
C PHE A 3 -3.80 -21.01 -7.08
N ILE A 4 -2.83 -21.21 -7.99
CA ILE A 4 -1.75 -20.25 -8.25
C ILE A 4 -2.33 -18.94 -8.80
N LEU A 5 -3.28 -19.02 -9.75
CA LEU A 5 -3.97 -17.85 -10.28
C LEU A 5 -4.78 -17.08 -9.21
N LYS A 6 -5.47 -17.80 -8.31
CA LYS A 6 -6.18 -17.16 -7.19
C LYS A 6 -5.21 -16.49 -6.22
N LEU A 7 -4.12 -17.16 -5.86
CA LEU A 7 -3.09 -16.60 -4.99
C LEU A 7 -2.46 -15.35 -5.62
N LEU A 8 -2.11 -15.42 -6.90
CA LEU A 8 -1.54 -14.29 -7.64
C LEU A 8 -2.51 -13.10 -7.65
N ARG A 9 -3.81 -13.37 -7.87
CA ARG A 9 -4.87 -12.35 -7.87
C ARG A 9 -5.13 -11.77 -6.49
N THR A 10 -5.04 -12.56 -5.43
CA THR A 10 -5.13 -12.08 -4.05
C THR A 10 -3.92 -11.22 -3.69
N ILE A 11 -2.72 -11.61 -4.12
CA ILE A 11 -1.51 -10.80 -3.93
C ILE A 11 -1.62 -9.48 -4.71
N LEU A 12 -2.07 -9.53 -5.97
CA LEU A 12 -2.32 -8.33 -6.77
C LEU A 12 -3.43 -7.45 -6.17
N GLY A 13 -4.53 -8.02 -5.66
CA GLY A 13 -5.60 -7.26 -5.00
C GLY A 13 -5.20 -6.69 -3.63
N LEU A 14 -4.18 -7.23 -2.99
CA LEU A 14 -3.53 -6.64 -1.81
C LEU A 14 -2.56 -5.50 -2.15
N THR A 15 -2.28 -5.29 -3.44
CA THR A 15 -1.45 -4.17 -3.94
C THR A 15 -2.33 -3.06 -4.52
N LEU A 16 -1.71 -1.98 -5.01
CA LEU A 16 -2.40 -0.89 -5.71
C LEU A 16 -3.08 -1.32 -7.02
N TYR A 17 -2.91 -2.57 -7.49
CA TYR A 17 -3.40 -3.04 -8.79
C TYR A 17 -4.90 -2.82 -9.00
N ASP A 18 -5.73 -3.25 -8.04
CA ASP A 18 -7.19 -3.07 -8.14
C ASP A 18 -7.57 -1.59 -8.06
N MET A 19 -6.84 -0.78 -7.28
CA MET A 19 -7.06 0.68 -7.22
C MET A 19 -6.73 1.35 -8.55
N MET A 20 -5.64 0.95 -9.22
CA MET A 20 -5.24 1.51 -10.50
C MET A 20 -6.19 1.10 -11.64
N GLN A 21 -6.74 -0.11 -11.61
CA GLN A 21 -7.71 -0.57 -12.61
C GLN A 21 -9.10 0.05 -12.42
N LEU A 22 -9.53 0.26 -11.17
CA LEU A 22 -10.89 0.72 -10.86
C LEU A 22 -11.00 2.24 -10.73
N SER A 23 -9.91 2.94 -10.42
CA SER A 23 -9.97 4.38 -10.21
C SER A 23 -9.97 5.15 -11.53
N HIS A 24 -10.98 5.99 -11.71
CA HIS A 24 -10.99 6.99 -12.79
C HIS A 24 -10.08 8.19 -12.48
N ASP A 25 -9.70 8.37 -11.21
CA ASP A 25 -8.89 9.47 -10.72
C ASP A 25 -7.60 8.95 -10.07
N PHE A 26 -6.45 9.33 -10.64
CA PHE A 26 -5.15 8.86 -10.18
C PHE A 26 -4.64 9.61 -8.94
N GLU A 27 -5.30 10.68 -8.50
CA GLU A 27 -4.99 11.37 -7.23
C GLU A 27 -5.07 10.41 -6.04
N ASP A 28 -6.12 9.59 -5.98
CA ASP A 28 -6.30 8.61 -4.91
C ASP A 28 -5.24 7.51 -4.93
N VAL A 29 -4.88 7.06 -6.14
CA VAL A 29 -3.82 6.08 -6.35
C VAL A 29 -2.50 6.65 -5.85
N LYS A 30 -2.20 7.91 -6.19
CA LYS A 30 -1.00 8.60 -5.73
C LYS A 30 -0.98 8.81 -4.21
N ALA A 31 -2.10 9.19 -3.61
CA ALA A 31 -2.19 9.35 -2.16
C ALA A 31 -1.96 8.02 -1.44
N ALA A 32 -2.64 6.94 -1.88
CA ALA A 32 -2.45 5.61 -1.33
C ALA A 32 -1.02 5.08 -1.54
N LEU A 33 -0.41 5.41 -2.68
CA LEU A 33 0.98 5.10 -2.99
C LEU A 33 1.94 5.77 -2.00
N ASN A 34 1.83 7.08 -1.81
CA ASN A 34 2.70 7.83 -0.92
C ASN A 34 2.54 7.38 0.54
N ASP A 35 1.30 7.22 1.01
CA ASP A 35 1.00 6.66 2.35
C ASP A 35 1.74 5.34 2.57
N ARG A 36 1.71 4.46 1.58
CA ARG A 36 2.28 3.10 1.66
C ARG A 36 3.80 3.12 1.62
N ILE A 37 4.39 3.97 0.79
CA ILE A 37 5.85 4.14 0.72
C ILE A 37 6.37 4.75 2.01
N ASP A 38 5.76 5.82 2.52
CA ASP A 38 6.18 6.50 3.74
C ASP A 38 6.14 5.56 4.95
N TRP A 39 5.07 4.79 5.05
CA TRP A 39 4.95 3.75 6.08
C TRP A 39 6.06 2.69 5.95
N SER A 40 6.36 2.24 4.73
CA SER A 40 7.41 1.24 4.49
C SER A 40 8.79 1.77 4.86
N VAL A 41 9.10 3.02 4.47
CA VAL A 41 10.36 3.69 4.80
C VAL A 41 10.53 3.81 6.31
N GLU A 42 9.51 4.31 7.01
CA GLU A 42 9.57 4.46 8.47
C GLU A 42 9.76 3.10 9.16
N LEU A 43 9.07 2.07 8.65
CA LEU A 43 9.21 0.73 9.18
C LEU A 43 10.63 0.18 9.01
N PHE A 44 11.20 0.24 7.80
CA PHE A 44 12.56 -0.25 7.58
C PHE A 44 13.59 0.55 8.39
N ARG A 45 13.42 1.87 8.52
CA ARG A 45 14.24 2.69 9.43
C ARG A 45 14.13 2.21 10.87
N SER A 46 12.91 1.96 11.36
CA SER A 46 12.71 1.44 12.72
C SER A 46 13.45 0.12 12.94
N CYS A 47 13.44 -0.79 11.94
CA CYS A 47 14.18 -2.05 12.01
C CYS A 47 15.70 -1.85 12.13
N LEU A 48 16.26 -0.84 11.47
CA LEU A 48 17.69 -0.52 11.57
C LEU A 48 18.10 0.06 12.94
N THR A 49 17.15 0.61 13.71
CA THR A 49 17.43 1.12 15.07
C THR A 49 17.50 0.02 16.11
N ILE A 50 17.00 -1.19 15.82
CA ILE A 50 17.02 -2.32 16.74
C ILE A 50 18.43 -2.92 16.74
N ARG A 51 19.11 -2.86 17.89
CA ARG A 51 20.39 -3.57 18.08
C ARG A 51 20.13 -5.04 18.31
N ILE A 52 20.60 -5.87 17.38
CA ILE A 52 20.56 -7.33 17.48
C ILE A 52 21.98 -7.86 17.42
N ASP A 53 22.42 -8.56 18.46
CA ASP A 53 23.71 -9.24 18.48
C ASP A 53 23.73 -10.34 17.39
N ASN A 54 24.76 -10.36 16.55
CA ASN A 54 24.88 -11.23 15.36
C ASN A 54 23.86 -11.01 14.23
N GLY A 55 23.15 -9.88 14.21
CA GLY A 55 22.09 -9.57 13.23
C GLY A 55 22.55 -9.00 11.87
N SER A 56 23.78 -9.28 11.40
CA SER A 56 24.31 -8.64 10.18
C SER A 56 23.43 -8.86 8.94
N TYR A 57 22.88 -10.08 8.78
CA TYR A 57 21.95 -10.40 7.68
C TYR A 57 20.64 -9.62 7.79
N PHE A 58 20.05 -9.54 8.99
CA PHE A 58 18.84 -8.75 9.23
C PHE A 58 19.05 -7.28 8.89
N PHE A 59 20.18 -6.71 9.32
CA PHE A 59 20.53 -5.32 9.05
C PHE A 59 20.71 -5.07 7.55
N MET A 60 21.43 -5.95 6.85
CA MET A 60 21.63 -5.84 5.40
C MET A 60 20.32 -5.99 4.61
N CYS A 61 19.43 -6.90 5.03
CA CYS A 61 18.10 -7.02 4.42
C CYS A 61 17.26 -5.76 4.64
N ALA A 62 17.17 -5.26 5.87
CA ALA A 62 16.43 -4.04 6.18
C ALA A 62 16.98 -2.84 5.40
N LEU A 63 18.31 -2.71 5.29
CA LEU A 63 18.95 -1.65 4.51
C LEU A 63 18.65 -1.78 3.01
N ALA A 64 18.73 -2.99 2.44
CA ALA A 64 18.43 -3.21 1.03
C ALA A 64 16.99 -2.80 0.68
N PHE A 65 16.00 -3.21 1.50
CA PHE A 65 14.61 -2.83 1.28
C PHE A 65 14.35 -1.35 1.55
N LEU A 66 15.03 -0.74 2.52
CA LEU A 66 14.98 0.71 2.74
C LEU A 66 15.46 1.47 1.49
N VAL A 67 16.58 1.06 0.90
CA VAL A 67 17.10 1.68 -0.33
C VAL A 67 16.09 1.53 -1.48
N ILE A 68 15.46 0.37 -1.63
CA ILE A 68 14.43 0.17 -2.66
C ILE A 68 13.22 1.08 -2.39
N ALA A 69 12.74 1.18 -1.15
CA ALA A 69 11.60 2.02 -0.78
C ALA A 69 11.86 3.50 -1.05
N GLU A 70 13.03 4.01 -0.64
CA GLU A 70 13.46 5.39 -0.90
C GLU A 70 13.61 5.66 -2.41
N ASN A 71 14.16 4.70 -3.15
CA ASN A 71 14.32 4.82 -4.60
C ASN A 71 12.96 4.91 -5.30
N ILE A 72 11.99 4.10 -4.87
CA ILE A 72 10.60 4.16 -5.32
C ILE A 72 9.96 5.51 -4.92
N HIS A 73 10.16 5.99 -3.70
CA HIS A 73 9.67 7.29 -3.25
C HIS A 73 10.17 8.42 -4.15
N LEU A 74 11.47 8.42 -4.46
CA LEU A 74 12.11 9.43 -5.29
C LEU A 74 11.61 9.41 -6.74
N HIS A 75 11.43 8.21 -7.31
CA HIS A 75 11.03 8.06 -8.71
C HIS A 75 9.54 8.24 -8.96
N TYR A 76 8.69 7.84 -8.01
CA TYR A 76 7.24 7.78 -8.21
C TYR A 76 6.47 8.71 -7.27
N GLY A 77 6.94 8.96 -6.05
CA GLY A 77 6.22 9.77 -5.07
C GLY A 77 6.17 11.27 -5.42
N ARG A 78 7.15 11.74 -6.21
CA ARG A 78 7.24 13.12 -6.70
C ARG A 78 6.45 13.39 -7.98
N LEU A 79 6.02 12.35 -8.70
CA LEU A 79 5.28 12.52 -9.94
C LEU A 79 3.91 13.15 -9.68
N SER A 80 3.43 13.98 -10.59
CA SER A 80 2.01 14.34 -10.60
C SER A 80 1.15 13.08 -10.88
N PRO A 81 -0.13 13.06 -10.47
CA PRO A 81 -0.99 11.89 -10.72
C PRO A 81 -1.10 11.56 -12.21
N THR A 82 -1.10 12.56 -13.08
CA THR A 82 -1.13 12.38 -14.54
C THR A 82 0.13 11.69 -15.05
N GLU A 83 1.32 12.14 -14.62
CA GLU A 83 2.59 11.50 -14.98
C GLU A 83 2.71 10.09 -14.40
N LEU A 84 2.19 9.88 -13.18
CA LEU A 84 2.14 8.57 -12.56
C LEU A 84 1.27 7.59 -13.35
N LYS A 85 0.11 8.06 -13.83
CA LYS A 85 -0.79 7.28 -14.70
C LYS A 85 -0.12 6.94 -16.02
N GLU A 86 0.47 7.93 -16.69
CA GLU A 86 1.17 7.71 -17.95
C GLU A 86 2.28 6.68 -17.80
N ARG A 87 3.02 6.73 -16.69
CA ARG A 87 4.07 5.76 -16.39
C ARG A 87 3.54 4.36 -16.11
N ALA A 88 2.43 4.27 -15.38
CA ALA A 88 1.75 3.00 -15.14
C ALA A 88 1.19 2.39 -16.43
N ASP A 89 0.69 3.22 -17.36
CA ASP A 89 0.23 2.80 -18.69
C ASP A 89 1.40 2.32 -19.56
N GLN A 90 2.54 3.03 -19.55
CA GLN A 90 3.73 2.68 -20.33
C GLN A 90 4.38 1.35 -19.89
N ILE A 91 4.47 1.11 -18.58
CA ILE A 91 5.14 -0.07 -18.01
C ILE A 91 4.15 -1.23 -17.81
N GLY A 92 2.85 -0.93 -17.79
CA GLY A 92 1.76 -1.83 -17.50
C GLY A 92 1.44 -1.90 -15.99
N TYR A 93 0.16 -1.78 -15.66
CA TYR A 93 -0.34 -1.77 -14.28
C TYR A 93 0.11 -2.96 -13.43
N ALA A 94 0.25 -4.15 -14.02
CA ALA A 94 0.69 -5.34 -13.32
C ALA A 94 2.17 -5.23 -12.90
N THR A 95 3.03 -4.82 -13.82
CA THR A 95 4.45 -4.58 -13.57
C THR A 95 4.63 -3.47 -12.53
N PHE A 96 3.85 -2.41 -12.65
CA PHE A 96 3.86 -1.31 -11.68
C PHE A 96 3.45 -1.79 -10.28
N ALA A 97 2.37 -2.58 -10.17
CA ALA A 97 1.94 -3.16 -8.91
C ALA A 97 2.99 -4.09 -8.27
N ILE A 98 3.74 -4.85 -9.08
CA ILE A 98 4.82 -5.74 -8.60
C ILE A 98 5.91 -4.94 -7.88
N LEU A 99 6.25 -3.72 -8.33
CA LEU A 99 7.24 -2.88 -7.64
C LEU A 99 6.87 -2.63 -6.18
N PHE A 100 5.58 -2.44 -5.90
CA PHE A 100 5.07 -2.25 -4.54
C PHE A 100 4.92 -3.55 -3.77
N ALA A 101 4.58 -4.65 -4.46
CA ALA A 101 4.57 -5.97 -3.85
C ALA A 101 5.95 -6.37 -3.31
N VAL A 102 7.04 -5.95 -3.98
CA VAL A 102 8.41 -6.18 -3.50
C VAL A 102 8.66 -5.55 -2.13
N LEU A 103 8.11 -4.36 -1.86
CA LEU A 103 8.21 -3.72 -0.55
C LEU A 103 7.45 -4.50 0.53
N ASP A 104 6.24 -4.97 0.19
CA ASP A 104 5.42 -5.79 1.10
C ASP A 104 6.10 -7.12 1.45
N ILE A 105 6.70 -7.77 0.45
CA ILE A 105 7.48 -9.00 0.65
C ILE A 105 8.72 -8.69 1.49
N GLY A 106 9.38 -7.57 1.22
CA GLY A 106 10.54 -7.11 2.00
C GLY A 106 10.20 -6.93 3.48
N PHE A 107 9.03 -6.38 3.78
CA PHE A 107 8.53 -6.29 5.14
C PHE A 107 8.43 -7.66 5.82
N VAL A 108 7.83 -8.65 5.14
CA VAL A 108 7.74 -10.03 5.65
C VAL A 108 9.12 -10.61 5.93
N ILE A 109 10.04 -10.48 4.98
CA ILE A 109 11.40 -11.02 5.09
C ILE A 109 12.13 -10.39 6.28
N VAL A 110 12.11 -9.05 6.39
CA VAL A 110 12.79 -8.33 7.48
C VAL A 110 12.20 -8.73 8.83
N ARG A 111 10.88 -8.85 8.95
CA ARG A 111 10.24 -9.29 10.20
C ARG A 111 10.58 -10.74 10.56
N VAL A 112 10.53 -11.66 9.60
CA VAL A 112 10.92 -13.06 9.83
C VAL A 112 12.39 -13.12 10.29
N ALA A 113 13.28 -12.43 9.58
CA ALA A 113 14.71 -12.38 9.94
C ALA A 113 14.93 -11.80 11.34
N GLY A 114 14.21 -10.73 11.70
CA GLY A 114 14.28 -10.13 13.03
C GLY A 114 13.78 -11.08 14.12
N PHE A 115 12.65 -11.76 13.91
CA PHE A 115 12.14 -12.73 14.87
C PHE A 115 13.00 -13.98 14.99
N VAL A 116 13.60 -14.46 13.90
CA VAL A 116 14.56 -15.58 13.95
C VAL A 116 15.83 -15.15 14.69
N ALA A 117 16.31 -13.92 14.48
CA ALA A 117 17.49 -13.43 15.18
C ALA A 117 17.22 -13.21 16.68
N LEU A 118 15.99 -12.86 17.08
CA LEU A 118 15.61 -12.64 18.47
C LEU A 118 15.11 -13.89 19.20
N SER A 119 14.44 -14.80 18.50
CA SER A 119 13.88 -16.01 19.10
C SER A 119 14.80 -17.20 18.79
N GLY A 120 15.32 -17.83 19.84
CA GLY A 120 16.03 -19.12 19.70
C GLY A 120 15.13 -20.28 19.22
N SER A 121 13.90 -20.01 18.75
CA SER A 121 12.91 -20.99 18.34
C SER A 121 12.18 -20.57 17.05
N PRO A 122 12.37 -21.30 15.93
CA PRO A 122 11.69 -21.03 14.67
C PRO A 122 10.16 -21.03 14.76
N ALA A 123 9.58 -21.83 15.67
CA ALA A 123 8.13 -21.91 15.86
C ALA A 123 7.55 -20.59 16.42
N LEU A 124 8.26 -19.95 17.35
CA LEU A 124 7.87 -18.64 17.88
C LEU A 124 8.01 -17.55 16.82
N ALA A 125 9.07 -17.60 16.01
CA ALA A 125 9.26 -16.66 14.91
C ALA A 125 8.09 -16.71 13.92
N VAL A 126 7.66 -17.91 13.51
CA VAL A 126 6.51 -18.09 12.61
C VAL A 126 5.23 -17.55 13.25
N GLY A 127 4.96 -17.86 14.52
CA GLY A 127 3.79 -17.35 15.24
C GLY A 127 3.75 -15.82 15.31
N LEU A 128 4.88 -15.19 15.61
CA LEU A 128 5.02 -13.73 15.66
C LEU A 128 4.85 -13.07 14.29
N VAL A 129 5.27 -13.73 13.21
CA VAL A 129 5.00 -13.27 11.84
C VAL A 129 3.50 -13.22 11.60
N PHE A 130 2.73 -14.27 11.92
CA PHE A 130 1.29 -14.25 11.73
C PHE A 130 0.58 -13.15 12.54
N VAL A 131 0.97 -12.95 13.79
CA VAL A 131 0.41 -11.89 14.65
C VAL A 131 0.73 -10.50 14.10
N THR A 132 1.95 -10.29 13.59
CA THR A 132 2.36 -8.98 13.06
C THR A 132 1.93 -8.71 11.62
N MET A 133 1.54 -9.74 10.87
CA MET A 133 0.95 -9.62 9.52
C MET A 133 -0.57 -9.42 9.56
N SER A 134 -1.23 -9.70 10.69
CA SER A 134 -2.67 -9.49 10.88
C SER A 134 -3.10 -8.05 10.53
N PRO A 135 -2.41 -6.97 10.97
CA PRO A 135 -2.75 -5.61 10.58
C PRO A 135 -2.60 -5.39 9.07
N PHE A 136 -1.66 -6.07 8.42
CA PHE A 136 -1.37 -5.90 6.99
C PHE A 136 -2.44 -6.54 6.09
N ALA A 137 -3.09 -7.61 6.53
CA ALA A 137 -4.25 -8.18 5.86
C ALA A 137 -5.53 -7.38 6.16
N ILE A 138 -5.63 -6.80 7.36
CA ILE A 138 -6.86 -6.16 7.86
C ILE A 138 -6.95 -4.68 7.46
N LEU A 139 -5.83 -3.93 7.45
CA LEU A 139 -5.82 -2.49 7.17
C LEU A 139 -6.21 -2.15 5.71
N PRO A 140 -5.68 -2.81 4.66
CA PRO A 140 -6.13 -2.56 3.28
C PRO A 140 -7.61 -2.92 3.11
N VAL A 141 -8.05 -4.01 3.74
CA VAL A 141 -9.45 -4.49 3.71
C VAL A 141 -10.40 -3.53 4.43
N LEU A 142 -9.96 -2.84 5.48
CA LEU A 142 -10.80 -1.87 6.23
C LEU A 142 -10.75 -0.46 5.64
N THR A 143 -9.59 -0.02 5.15
CA THR A 143 -9.41 1.34 4.62
C THR A 143 -10.04 1.52 3.25
N TYR A 144 -10.07 0.46 2.42
CA TYR A 144 -10.70 0.50 1.11
C TYR A 144 -12.22 0.80 1.15
N PRO A 145 -13.05 0.07 1.92
CA PRO A 145 -14.48 0.38 2.03
C PRO A 145 -14.72 1.70 2.77
N ALA A 146 -13.87 2.08 3.73
CA ALA A 146 -14.03 3.34 4.45
C ALA A 146 -13.79 4.57 3.55
N ARG A 147 -12.78 4.53 2.68
CA ARG A 147 -12.53 5.58 1.67
C ARG A 147 -13.64 5.63 0.62
N LEU A 148 -14.12 4.46 0.17
CA LEU A 148 -15.23 4.36 -0.77
C LEU A 148 -16.56 4.90 -0.20
N LEU A 149 -16.87 4.58 1.07
CA LEU A 149 -18.05 5.08 1.78
C LEU A 149 -17.98 6.58 2.03
N LYS A 150 -16.78 7.12 2.30
CA LYS A 150 -16.57 8.56 2.46
C LYS A 150 -16.79 9.30 1.14
N ARG A 151 -16.29 8.78 0.01
CA ARG A 151 -16.53 9.31 -1.34
C ARG A 151 -18.02 9.33 -1.72
N ARG A 152 -18.74 8.21 -1.53
CA ARG A 152 -20.20 8.18 -1.79
C ARG A 152 -20.97 9.20 -0.95
N LYS A 153 -20.56 9.42 0.31
CA LYS A 153 -21.17 10.47 1.13
C LYS A 153 -20.91 11.87 0.58
N GLN A 154 -19.73 12.14 0.04
CA GLN A 154 -19.43 13.45 -0.56
C GLN A 154 -20.21 13.68 -1.86
N GLU A 155 -20.26 12.69 -2.76
CA GLU A 155 -21.02 12.78 -4.02
C GLU A 155 -22.51 13.06 -3.74
N LEU A 156 -23.13 12.31 -2.81
CA LEU A 156 -24.53 12.55 -2.41
C LEU A 156 -24.75 13.91 -1.74
N THR A 157 -23.72 14.47 -1.10
CA THR A 157 -23.82 15.81 -0.48
C THR A 157 -23.69 16.93 -1.51
N GLU A 158 -22.92 16.73 -2.58
CA GLU A 158 -22.82 17.67 -3.69
C GLU A 158 -24.06 17.64 -4.59
N GLU A 159 -24.60 16.46 -4.88
CA GLU A 159 -25.86 16.30 -5.61
C GLU A 159 -27.03 16.96 -4.87
N ALA A 160 -27.15 16.76 -3.55
CA ALA A 160 -28.18 17.39 -2.73
C ALA A 160 -28.05 18.93 -2.68
N LYS A 161 -26.82 19.47 -2.74
CA LYS A 161 -26.60 20.92 -2.83
C LYS A 161 -27.01 21.47 -4.19
N LEU A 162 -26.71 20.76 -5.29
CA LEU A 162 -27.07 21.16 -6.65
C LEU A 162 -28.60 21.20 -6.84
N GLU A 163 -29.32 20.19 -6.32
CA GLU A 163 -30.80 20.15 -6.37
C GLU A 163 -31.43 21.24 -5.49
N SER A 164 -30.86 21.55 -4.33
CA SER A 164 -31.36 22.64 -3.48
C SER A 164 -31.13 24.02 -4.09
N GLY A 165 -30.03 24.21 -4.84
CA GLY A 165 -29.74 25.47 -5.52
C GLY A 165 -30.63 25.72 -6.74
N THR A 166 -31.00 24.67 -7.48
CA THR A 166 -31.89 24.77 -8.64
C THR A 166 -33.36 24.99 -8.26
N MET A 167 -33.81 24.56 -7.08
CA MET A 167 -35.15 24.90 -6.58
C MET A 167 -35.30 26.36 -6.12
N VAL A 168 -34.22 27.02 -5.69
CA VAL A 168 -34.26 28.42 -5.22
C VAL A 168 -34.40 29.40 -6.39
N ASP A 169 -33.80 29.11 -7.55
CA ASP A 169 -33.94 29.94 -8.75
C ASP A 169 -35.27 29.75 -9.49
N GLY A 170 -35.99 28.64 -9.23
CA GLY A 170 -37.29 28.35 -9.86
C GLY A 170 -38.51 29.04 -9.23
N ILE A 171 -38.34 29.78 -8.14
CA ILE A 171 -39.44 30.42 -7.38
C ILE A 171 -39.54 31.95 -7.67
N GLN A 172 -38.65 32.52 -8.49
CA GLN A 172 -38.62 33.96 -8.79
C GLN A 172 -39.26 34.41 -10.13
N THR A 173 -40.10 33.60 -10.76
CA THR A 173 -40.96 34.03 -11.89
C THR A 173 -42.42 33.92 -11.53
#